data_AF-A0AA45RUR8-F1
#
_entry.id   AF-A0AA45RUR8-F1
#
_cell.length_a   1.000
_cell.length_b   1.000
_cell.length_c   1.000
_cell.angle_alpha   90.00
_cell.angle_beta   90.00
_cell.angle_gamma   90.00
#
_symmetry.space_group_name_H-M   'P 1'
#
loop_
_entity.id
_entity.type
_entity.pdbx_description
1 polymer ?
#
loop_
_entity_poly.entity_id
_entity_poly.type
_entity_poly.pdbx_seq_one_letter_code
_entity_poly.pdbx_strand_id
1 'polypeptide(L)'
;MNSRQKKQTEALAALSAADRARLERLAALAQVTAEHLWPDVWLYGFDDTEESIQADLAAQADIEAGRTIPNEEVMAQARRILESNVQRKRKAG
;
A
#
# COMPACT_ATOMS: atom_id res chain seq x y z
N MET A 1 -12.69 22.38 10.51
CA MET A 1 -12.90 20.91 10.64
C MET A 1 -14.17 20.56 9.90
N ASN A 2 -14.11 19.71 8.87
CA ASN A 2 -15.29 19.33 8.10
C ASN A 2 -16.08 18.22 8.84
N SER A 3 -17.36 18.05 8.53
CA SER A 3 -18.27 17.08 9.17
C SER A 3 -17.71 15.66 9.15
N ARG A 4 -17.02 15.26 8.08
CA ARG A 4 -16.33 13.97 7.96
C ARG A 4 -15.18 13.80 8.95
N GLN A 5 -14.33 14.82 9.10
CA GLN A 5 -13.22 14.79 10.06
C GLN A 5 -13.73 14.68 11.49
N LYS A 6 -14.82 15.40 11.81
CA LYS A 6 -15.47 15.31 13.13
C LYS A 6 -15.99 13.91 13.44
N LYS A 7 -16.66 13.26 12.47
CA LYS A 7 -17.11 11.87 12.61
C LYS A 7 -15.95 10.90 12.82
N GLN A 8 -14.83 11.09 12.10
CA GLN A 8 -13.64 10.26 12.28
C GLN A 8 -13.04 10.41 13.68
N THR A 9 -12.93 11.64 14.19
CA THR A 9 -12.40 11.87 15.55
C THR A 9 -13.32 11.29 16.62
N GLU A 10 -14.63 11.47 16.49
CA GLU A 10 -15.62 10.91 17.43
C GLU A 10 -15.57 9.37 17.43
N ALA A 11 -15.47 8.75 16.25
CA ALA A 11 -15.37 7.31 16.15
C ALA A 11 -14.03 6.76 16.68
N LEU A 12 -12.92 7.47 16.47
CA LEU A 12 -11.62 7.11 17.06
C LEU A 12 -11.71 7.11 18.59
N ALA A 13 -12.37 8.12 19.16
CA ALA A 13 -12.59 8.21 20.60
C ALA A 13 -13.55 7.13 21.12
N ALA A 14 -14.47 6.63 20.28
CA ALA A 14 -15.44 5.61 20.61
C ALA A 14 -14.95 4.17 20.38
N LEU A 15 -13.71 3.96 19.90
CA LEU A 15 -13.14 2.62 19.72
C LEU A 15 -13.15 1.83 21.03
N SER A 16 -13.41 0.53 20.92
CA SER A 16 -13.22 -0.39 22.04
C SER A 16 -11.75 -0.41 22.47
N ALA A 17 -11.49 -0.81 23.72
CA ALA A 17 -10.11 -0.95 24.19
C ALA A 17 -9.32 -1.98 23.35
N ALA A 18 -9.99 -3.03 22.87
CA ALA A 18 -9.39 -4.05 22.02
C ALA A 18 -9.03 -3.48 20.64
N ASP A 19 -9.93 -2.74 20.00
CA ASP A 19 -9.68 -2.13 18.69
C ASP A 19 -8.62 -1.04 18.77
N ARG A 20 -8.60 -0.28 19.87
CA ARG A 20 -7.56 0.71 20.11
C ARG A 20 -6.19 0.05 20.27
N ALA A 21 -6.11 -1.04 21.04
CA ALA A 21 -4.87 -1.81 21.16
C ALA A 21 -4.45 -2.43 19.80
N ARG A 22 -5.40 -2.87 18.98
CA ARG A 22 -5.13 -3.36 17.62
C ARG A 22 -4.55 -2.23 16.76
N LEU A 23 -5.16 -1.04 16.76
CA LEU A 23 -4.71 0.13 16.01
C LEU A 23 -3.29 0.55 16.41
N GLU A 24 -2.99 0.62 17.71
CA GLU A 24 -1.65 0.97 18.21
C GLU A 24 -0.59 -0.06 17.77
N ARG A 25 -0.91 -1.35 17.79
CA ARG A 25 0.02 -2.40 17.31
C ARG A 25 0.29 -2.25 15.82
N LEU A 26 -0.74 -2.03 15.01
CA LEU A 26 -0.59 -1.84 13.56
C LEU A 26 0.21 -0.57 13.25
N ALA A 27 -0.05 0.52 13.97
CA ALA A 27 0.68 1.77 13.82
C ALA A 27 2.17 1.59 14.16
N ALA A 28 2.49 0.87 15.23
CA ALA A 28 3.87 0.54 15.59
C ALA A 28 4.57 -0.31 14.52
N LEU A 29 3.87 -1.29 13.91
CA LEU A 29 4.41 -2.11 12.81
C LEU A 29 4.70 -1.26 11.57
N ALA A 30 3.79 -0.35 11.21
CA ALA A 30 3.93 0.56 10.09
C ALA A 30 4.82 1.79 10.38
N GLN A 31 5.38 1.89 11.60
CA GLN A 31 6.21 3.01 12.05
C GLN A 31 5.54 4.39 11.95
N VAL A 32 4.22 4.45 12.18
CA VAL A 32 3.41 5.67 12.20
C VAL A 32 2.65 5.79 13.52
N THR A 33 1.97 6.92 13.76
CA THR A 33 1.08 7.05 14.93
C THR A 33 -0.31 6.48 14.64
N ALA A 34 -1.03 6.08 15.69
CA ALA A 34 -2.40 5.56 15.56
C ALA A 34 -3.35 6.57 14.90
N GLU A 35 -3.17 7.88 15.15
CA GLU A 35 -3.96 8.94 14.51
C GLU A 35 -3.65 9.07 13.02
N HIS A 36 -2.42 8.78 12.61
CA HIS A 36 -2.04 8.80 11.19
C HIS A 36 -2.57 7.58 10.44
N LEU A 37 -2.62 6.41 11.09
CA LEU A 37 -3.15 5.18 10.51
C LEU A 37 -4.69 5.14 10.50
N TRP A 38 -5.35 5.85 11.43
CA TRP A 38 -6.80 5.82 11.59
C TRP A 38 -7.62 6.12 10.33
N PRO A 39 -7.28 7.11 9.47
CA PRO A 39 -8.04 7.37 8.25
C PRO A 39 -8.15 6.16 7.32
N ASP A 40 -7.11 5.33 7.25
CA ASP A 40 -7.07 4.13 6.41
C ASP A 40 -7.93 3.02 7.02
N VAL A 41 -7.77 2.78 8.32
CA VAL A 41 -8.64 1.83 9.06
C VAL A 41 -10.10 2.24 9.01
N TRP A 42 -10.41 3.54 9.05
CA TRP A 42 -11.77 4.04 8.92
C TRP A 42 -12.35 3.81 7.52
N LEU A 43 -11.52 3.90 6.47
CA LEU A 43 -11.97 3.82 5.08
C LEU A 43 -12.04 2.37 4.59
N TYR A 44 -11.05 1.57 4.92
CA TYR A 44 -10.86 0.21 4.41
C TYR A 44 -11.17 -0.87 5.45
N GLY A 45 -11.21 -0.51 6.73
CA GLY A 45 -11.35 -1.46 7.82
C GLY A 45 -10.00 -2.00 8.30
N PHE A 46 -10.03 -2.67 9.45
CA PHE A 46 -8.82 -3.21 10.08
C PHE A 46 -8.15 -4.30 9.25
N ASP A 47 -8.93 -5.21 8.68
CA ASP A 47 -8.38 -6.39 8.02
C ASP A 47 -7.60 -6.01 6.75
N ASP A 48 -8.19 -5.19 5.88
CA ASP A 48 -7.53 -4.67 4.67
C ASP A 48 -6.28 -3.84 5.00
N THR A 49 -6.36 -3.02 6.06
CA THR A 49 -5.21 -2.21 6.50
C THR A 49 -4.08 -3.09 7.04
N GLU A 50 -4.40 -4.12 7.81
CA GLU A 50 -3.45 -5.09 8.33
C GLU A 50 -2.79 -5.90 7.20
N GLU A 51 -3.57 -6.36 6.22
CA GLU A 51 -3.05 -7.04 5.03
C GLU A 51 -2.07 -6.13 4.26
N SER A 52 -2.42 -4.86 4.05
CA SER A 52 -1.54 -3.90 3.38
C SER A 52 -0.22 -3.70 4.13
N ILE A 53 -0.26 -3.53 5.45
CA ILE A 53 0.97 -3.38 6.27
C ILE A 53 1.84 -4.63 6.17
N GLN A 54 1.25 -5.82 6.23
CA GLN A 54 2.00 -7.08 6.09
C GLN A 54 2.61 -7.23 4.70
N ALA A 55 1.89 -6.82 3.65
CA ALA A 55 2.41 -6.82 2.29
C ALA A 55 3.61 -5.88 2.12
N ASP A 56 3.56 -4.68 2.72
CA ASP A 56 4.67 -3.73 2.70
C ASP A 56 5.92 -4.28 3.42
N LEU A 57 5.73 -4.91 4.58
CA LEU A 57 6.83 -5.55 5.33
C LEU A 57 7.44 -6.71 4.54
N ALA A 58 6.61 -7.53 3.89
CA ALA A 58 7.08 -8.63 3.05
C ALA A 58 7.84 -8.09 1.83
N ALA A 59 7.34 -7.04 1.17
CA ALA A 59 8.00 -6.40 0.04
C ALA A 59 9.36 -5.81 0.44
N GLN A 60 9.45 -5.17 1.60
CA GLN A 60 10.71 -4.66 2.13
C GLN A 60 11.72 -5.79 2.39
N ALA A 61 11.26 -6.91 2.95
CA ALA A 61 12.10 -8.09 3.16
C ALA A 61 12.58 -8.72 1.84
N ASP A 62 11.77 -8.70 0.79
CA ASP A 62 12.16 -9.14 -0.56
C ASP A 62 13.22 -8.23 -1.18
N ILE A 63 13.09 -6.90 -0.98
CA ILE A 63 14.08 -5.92 -1.43
C ILE A 63 15.41 -6.15 -0.71
N GLU A 64 15.40 -6.28 0.62
CA GLU A 64 16.61 -6.48 1.43
C GLU A 64 17.32 -7.79 1.12
N ALA A 65 16.54 -8.85 0.79
CA ALA A 65 17.10 -10.12 0.38
C ALA A 65 17.53 -10.18 -1.10
N GLY A 66 17.37 -9.09 -1.86
CA GLY A 66 17.70 -9.05 -3.29
C GLY A 66 16.84 -9.99 -4.14
N ARG A 67 15.61 -10.29 -3.71
CA ARG A 67 14.65 -11.13 -4.44
C ARG A 67 13.84 -10.36 -5.49
N THR A 68 13.99 -9.03 -5.54
CA THR A 68 13.31 -8.18 -6.52
C THR A 68 14.14 -8.00 -7.79
N ILE A 69 13.47 -7.65 -8.89
CA ILE A 69 14.11 -7.35 -10.17
C ILE A 69 14.20 -5.82 -10.32
N PRO A 70 15.36 -5.25 -10.69
CA PRO A 70 15.48 -3.82 -10.95
C PRO A 70 14.50 -3.35 -12.04
N ASN A 71 13.94 -2.14 -11.87
CA ASN A 71 12.98 -1.58 -12.83
C ASN A 71 13.54 -1.52 -14.26
N GLU A 72 14.83 -1.19 -14.42
CA GLU A 72 15.49 -1.13 -15.72
C GLU A 72 15.44 -2.46 -16.47
N GLU A 73 15.62 -3.56 -15.75
CA GLU A 73 15.56 -4.91 -16.29
C GLU A 73 14.12 -5.27 -16.68
N VAL A 74 13.14 -4.98 -15.81
CA VAL A 74 11.71 -5.14 -16.12
C VAL A 74 11.35 -4.36 -17.40
N MET A 75 11.77 -3.11 -17.52
CA MET A 75 11.48 -2.27 -18.68
C MET A 75 12.23 -2.74 -19.94
N ALA A 76 13.44 -3.26 -19.81
CA ALA A 76 14.17 -3.87 -20.92
C ALA A 76 13.45 -5.13 -21.43
N GLN A 77 12.97 -5.99 -20.53
CA GLN A 77 12.17 -7.18 -20.90
C GLN A 77 10.86 -6.78 -21.57
N ALA A 78 10.14 -5.79 -21.01
CA ALA A 78 8.90 -5.27 -21.59
C ALA A 78 9.10 -4.72 -23.02
N ARG A 79 10.19 -3.97 -23.25
CA ARG A 79 10.53 -3.47 -24.60
C ARG A 79 10.76 -4.61 -25.59
N ARG A 80 11.51 -5.66 -25.22
CA ARG A 80 11.74 -6.83 -26.09
C ARG A 80 10.43 -7.54 -26.48
N ILE A 81 9.49 -7.65 -25.53
CA ILE A 81 8.16 -8.22 -25.80
C ILE A 81 7.42 -7.37 -26.83
N LEU A 82 7.41 -6.04 -26.68
CA LEU A 82 6.77 -5.14 -27.63
C LEU A 82 7.40 -5.21 -29.02
N GLU A 83 8.73 -5.19 -29.11
CA GLU A 83 9.45 -5.28 -30.39
C GLU A 83 9.15 -6.56 -31.17
N SER A 84 8.90 -7.67 -30.45
CA SER A 84 8.61 -8.97 -31.04
C SER A 84 7.16 -9.12 -31.50
N ASN A 85 6.21 -8.36 -30.93
CA ASN A 85 4.78 -8.58 -31.12
C ASN A 85 4.06 -7.40 -31.81
N VAL A 86 4.64 -6.20 -31.81
CA VAL A 86 4.02 -5.03 -32.44
C VAL A 86 4.36 -5.00 -33.93
N GLN A 87 3.34 -5.12 -34.77
CA GLN A 87 3.45 -4.86 -36.21
C GLN A 87 3.91 -3.41 -36.43
N ARG A 88 5.13 -3.21 -36.95
CA ARG A 88 5.57 -1.89 -37.41
C ARG A 88 4.65 -1.46 -38.55
N LYS A 89 3.83 -0.42 -38.34
CA LYS A 89 3.16 0.27 -39.45
C LYS A 89 4.25 0.75 -40.43
N ARG A 90 4.41 0.05 -41.55
CA ARG A 90 5.18 0.57 -42.69
C ARG A 90 4.53 1.89 -43.09
N LYS A 91 5.28 3.00 -43.04
CA LYS A 91 4.90 4.20 -43.79
C LYS A 91 4.87 3.79 -45.26
N ALA A 92 3.66 3.66 -45.82
CA ALA A 92 3.50 3.66 -47.26
C ALA A 92 4.00 5.02 -47.74
N GLY A 93 5.03 5.00 -48.59
CA GLY A 93 5.50 6.16 -49.32
C GLY A 93 4.52 6.56 -50.42
#